data_AF-A0A7W1J923-F1
#
_entry.id   AF-A0A7W1J923-F1
#
_cell.length_a   1.000
_cell.length_b   1.000
_cell.length_c   1.000
_cell.angle_alpha   90.00
_cell.angle_beta   90.00
_cell.angle_gamma   90.00
#
_symmetry.space_group_name_H-M   'P 1'
#
loop_
_entity.id
_entity.type
_entity.pdbx_description
1 polymer ?
#
loop_
_entity_poly.entity_id
_entity_poly.type
_entity_poly.pdbx_seq_one_letter_code
_entity_poly.pdbx_strand_id
1 'polypeptide(L)'
;MATCPCGTTRTFSDCCGPYLSGQRQAETAETLMRTRYTAYTRQHVDYLLRTYDPDSQYLFDRETTLEWSRRSQWLSLEIRACDGGTPRDESGTVEFVAWYTRDKRKHRHHEVSRFQKIDERWYYLDGHYPSASALLGAESRRMKNT
;
A
#
# COMPACT_ATOMS: atom_id res chain seq x y z
N MET A 1 7.53 22.97 4.30
CA MET A 1 6.74 21.98 3.53
C MET A 1 6.76 20.67 4.29
N ALA A 2 5.62 19.98 4.42
CA ALA A 2 5.57 18.70 5.13
C ALA A 2 6.10 17.56 4.25
N THR A 3 6.93 16.70 4.82
CA THR A 3 7.42 15.46 4.20
C THR A 3 6.24 14.55 3.84
N CYS A 4 6.36 13.81 2.75
CA CYS A 4 5.32 12.89 2.32
C CYS A 4 5.15 11.75 3.34
N PRO A 5 3.92 11.42 3.77
CA PRO A 5 3.70 10.41 4.80
C PRO A 5 4.09 8.99 4.36
N CYS A 6 4.22 8.71 3.05
CA CYS A 6 4.60 7.39 2.53
C CYS A 6 6.03 6.92 2.87
N GLY A 7 6.77 7.65 3.72
CA GLY A 7 8.08 7.24 4.23
C GLY A 7 9.28 7.72 3.39
N THR A 8 9.08 8.51 2.33
CA THR A 8 10.18 9.15 1.59
C THR A 8 10.60 10.47 2.25
N THR A 9 11.80 10.96 1.94
CA THR A 9 12.26 12.31 2.38
C THR A 9 11.71 13.46 1.53
N ARG A 10 11.01 13.16 0.43
CA ARG A 10 10.45 14.16 -0.50
C ARG A 10 9.23 14.84 0.11
N THR A 11 8.94 16.06 -0.34
CA THR A 11 7.70 16.75 0.04
C THR A 11 6.48 16.04 -0.54
N PHE A 12 5.30 16.26 0.07
CA PHE A 12 4.05 15.71 -0.48
C PHE A 12 3.84 16.09 -1.96
N SER A 13 4.07 17.36 -2.32
CA SER A 13 3.85 17.87 -3.68
C SER A 13 4.79 17.24 -4.72
N ASP A 14 6.00 16.86 -4.32
CA ASP A 14 6.94 16.19 -5.22
C ASP A 14 6.75 14.68 -5.24
N CYS A 15 6.17 14.10 -4.18
CA CYS A 15 5.99 12.66 -4.01
C CYS A 15 4.58 12.21 -4.41
N CYS A 16 3.67 12.02 -3.44
CA CYS A 16 2.36 11.42 -3.69
C CYS A 16 1.32 12.41 -4.27
N GLY A 17 1.54 13.72 -4.18
CA GLY A 17 0.61 14.76 -4.63
C GLY A 17 0.15 14.63 -6.10
N PRO A 18 1.07 14.45 -7.06
CA PRO A 18 0.72 14.30 -8.48
C PRO A 18 -0.12 13.05 -8.76
N TYR A 19 0.06 11.97 -7.99
CA TYR A 19 -0.73 10.74 -8.15
C TYR A 19 -2.15 10.91 -7.60
N LEU A 20 -2.27 11.45 -6.38
CA LEU A 20 -3.58 11.67 -5.75
C LEU A 20 -4.45 12.63 -6.59
N SER A 21 -3.85 13.69 -7.12
CA SER A 21 -4.52 14.64 -8.02
C SER A 21 -4.81 14.10 -9.43
N GLY A 22 -4.25 12.94 -9.80
CA GLY A 22 -4.44 12.34 -11.12
C GLY A 22 -3.53 12.90 -12.22
N GLN A 23 -2.55 13.74 -11.88
CA GLN A 23 -1.54 14.26 -12.80
C GLN A 23 -0.51 13.19 -13.23
N ARG A 24 -0.32 12.14 -12.42
CA ARG A 24 0.57 11.01 -12.70
C ARG A 24 -0.09 9.68 -12.34
N GLN A 25 0.34 8.62 -13.01
CA GLN A 25 -0.03 7.26 -12.69
C GLN A 25 1.17 6.53 -12.07
N ALA A 26 0.91 5.61 -11.14
CA ALA A 26 1.95 4.81 -10.54
C ALA A 26 2.53 3.84 -11.59
N GLU A 27 3.85 3.85 -11.77
CA GLU A 27 4.54 2.99 -12.74
C GLU A 27 4.94 1.64 -12.12
N THR A 28 4.86 1.52 -10.79
CA THR A 28 5.16 0.29 -10.04
C THR A 28 4.13 0.00 -8.97
N ALA A 29 4.00 -1.28 -8.61
CA ALA A 29 3.15 -1.73 -7.51
C ALA A 29 3.52 -1.03 -6.18
N GLU A 30 4.82 -0.87 -5.89
CA GLU A 30 5.29 -0.16 -4.70
C GLU A 30 4.87 1.32 -4.70
N THR A 31 4.99 2.00 -5.84
CA THR A 31 4.53 3.39 -5.97
C THR A 31 3.04 3.50 -5.72
N LEU A 32 2.26 2.54 -6.24
CA LEU A 32 0.83 2.50 -5.97
C LEU A 32 0.53 2.24 -4.50
N MET A 33 1.22 1.30 -3.86
CA MET A 33 1.07 1.04 -2.42
C MET A 33 1.32 2.31 -1.59
N ARG A 34 2.45 2.99 -1.83
CA ARG A 34 2.83 4.22 -1.13
C ARG A 34 1.82 5.36 -1.29
N THR A 35 1.28 5.52 -2.50
CA THR A 35 0.26 6.53 -2.77
C THR A 35 -1.09 6.17 -2.15
N ARG A 36 -1.47 4.88 -2.12
CA ARG A 36 -2.66 4.40 -1.40
C ARG A 36 -2.54 4.64 0.11
N TYR A 37 -1.41 4.33 0.73
CA TYR A 37 -1.17 4.69 2.13
C TYR A 37 -1.34 6.19 2.38
N THR A 38 -0.76 7.02 1.51
CA THR A 38 -0.91 8.49 1.62
C THR A 38 -2.37 8.92 1.46
N ALA A 39 -3.15 8.27 0.59
CA ALA A 39 -4.57 8.53 0.47
C ALA A 39 -5.34 8.24 1.77
N TYR A 40 -5.03 7.15 2.49
CA TYR A 40 -5.57 6.92 3.83
C TYR A 40 -5.22 8.06 4.80
N THR A 41 -3.96 8.51 4.82
CA THR A 41 -3.52 9.61 5.72
C THR A 41 -4.22 10.93 5.44
N ARG A 42 -4.72 11.12 4.21
CA ARG A 42 -5.38 12.35 3.76
C ARG A 42 -6.89 12.16 3.53
N GLN A 43 -7.45 11.02 3.92
CA GLN A 43 -8.86 10.67 3.74
C GLN A 43 -9.33 10.78 2.27
N HIS A 44 -8.41 10.55 1.31
CA HIS A 44 -8.68 10.70 -0.12
C HIS A 44 -9.30 9.41 -0.69
N VAL A 45 -10.50 9.06 -0.21
CA VAL A 45 -11.16 7.77 -0.48
C VAL A 45 -11.45 7.55 -1.96
N ASP A 46 -11.71 8.61 -2.73
CA ASP A 46 -11.87 8.51 -4.19
C ASP A 46 -10.63 7.98 -4.90
N TYR A 47 -9.43 8.26 -4.38
CA TYR A 47 -8.20 7.71 -4.93
C TYR A 47 -8.09 6.22 -4.63
N LEU A 48 -8.48 5.81 -3.42
CA LEU A 48 -8.47 4.41 -3.01
C LEU A 48 -9.43 3.57 -3.86
N LEU A 49 -10.63 4.08 -4.15
CA LEU A 49 -11.59 3.44 -5.03
C LEU A 49 -11.07 3.40 -6.48
N ARG A 50 -10.62 4.53 -7.01
CA ARG A 50 -10.12 4.65 -8.40
C ARG A 50 -8.88 3.80 -8.69
N THR A 51 -8.15 3.41 -7.66
CA THR A 51 -6.96 2.52 -7.77
C THR A 51 -7.21 1.12 -7.24
N TYR A 52 -8.46 0.80 -6.93
CA TYR A 52 -8.91 -0.57 -6.69
C TYR A 52 -9.18 -1.23 -8.05
N ASP A 53 -8.83 -2.51 -8.15
CA ASP A 53 -9.09 -3.34 -9.32
C ASP A 53 -10.57 -3.24 -9.76
N PRO A 54 -10.86 -2.87 -11.03
CA PRO A 54 -12.23 -2.66 -11.51
C PRO A 54 -13.14 -3.88 -11.33
N ASP A 55 -12.62 -5.08 -11.53
CA ASP A 55 -13.40 -6.32 -11.42
C ASP A 55 -13.74 -6.64 -9.96
N SER A 56 -12.92 -6.18 -9.02
CA SER A 56 -13.08 -6.41 -7.57
C SER A 56 -13.59 -5.19 -6.80
N GLN A 57 -13.87 -4.06 -7.48
CA GLN A 57 -14.30 -2.79 -6.86
C GLN A 57 -15.60 -2.91 -6.05
N TYR A 58 -16.46 -3.88 -6.37
CA TYR A 58 -17.70 -4.13 -5.64
C TYR A 58 -17.45 -4.57 -4.18
N LEU A 59 -16.23 -5.02 -3.84
CA LEU A 59 -15.80 -5.36 -2.48
C LEU A 59 -15.37 -4.12 -1.68
N PHE A 60 -15.20 -2.97 -2.33
CA PHE A 60 -14.73 -1.76 -1.67
C PHE A 60 -15.84 -1.10 -0.86
N ASP A 61 -15.74 -1.19 0.46
CA ASP A 61 -16.60 -0.44 1.37
C ASP A 61 -16.06 0.99 1.58
N ARG A 62 -16.70 1.95 0.91
CA ARG A 62 -16.36 3.37 0.98
C ARG A 62 -16.54 3.96 2.38
N GLU A 63 -17.61 3.62 3.07
CA GLU A 63 -17.96 4.20 4.37
C GLU A 63 -16.99 3.71 5.45
N THR A 64 -16.78 2.40 5.52
CA THR A 64 -15.82 1.79 6.45
C THR A 64 -14.40 2.29 6.19
N THR A 65 -14.00 2.42 4.92
CA THR A 65 -12.69 2.97 4.54
C THR A 65 -12.52 4.43 4.99
N LEU A 66 -13.55 5.26 4.81
CA LEU A 66 -13.53 6.65 5.25
C LEU A 66 -13.48 6.77 6.77
N GLU A 67 -14.29 5.97 7.48
CA GLU A 67 -14.28 5.94 8.95
C GLU A 67 -12.88 5.57 9.46
N TRP A 68 -12.28 4.49 8.92
CA TRP A 68 -10.97 4.05 9.35
C TRP A 68 -9.90 5.12 9.10
N SER A 69 -9.96 5.80 7.94
CA SER A 69 -9.06 6.91 7.62
C SER A 69 -9.22 8.10 8.58
N ARG A 70 -10.45 8.42 9.02
CA ARG A 70 -10.74 9.53 9.94
C ARG A 70 -10.37 9.23 11.38
N ARG A 71 -10.59 8.00 11.82
CA ARG A 71 -10.37 7.58 13.21
C ARG A 71 -8.94 7.12 13.51
N SER A 72 -8.10 7.03 12.47
CA SER A 72 -6.72 6.59 12.59
C SER A 72 -5.76 7.76 12.40
N GLN A 73 -4.84 7.93 13.35
CA GLN A 73 -3.65 8.74 13.13
C GLN A 73 -2.55 7.84 12.56
N TRP A 74 -2.28 7.99 11.27
CA TRP A 74 -1.23 7.24 10.57
C TRP A 74 0.15 7.76 10.97
N LEU A 75 1.03 6.86 11.42
CA LEU A 75 2.34 7.19 11.99
C LEU A 75 3.48 6.96 11.01
N SER A 76 3.51 5.78 10.39
CA SER A 76 4.57 5.42 9.43
C SER A 76 4.14 4.31 8.48
N LEU A 77 4.86 4.23 7.38
CA LEU A 77 4.83 3.15 6.41
C LEU A 77 6.23 2.58 6.23
N GLU A 78 6.36 1.27 6.29
CA GLU A 78 7.58 0.53 5.98
C GLU A 78 7.28 -0.51 4.91
N ILE A 79 7.99 -0.46 3.79
CA ILE A 79 7.94 -1.52 2.78
C ILE A 79 8.97 -2.58 3.17
N ARG A 80 8.53 -3.82 3.29
CA ARG A 80 9.34 -4.98 3.71
C ARG A 80 9.91 -5.73 2.52
N ALA A 81 9.07 -5.99 1.52
CA ALA A 81 9.46 -6.70 0.31
C ALA A 81 8.58 -6.29 -0.87
N CYS A 82 9.15 -6.37 -2.07
CA CYS A 82 8.44 -6.26 -3.33
C CYS A 82 8.84 -7.48 -4.18
N ASP A 83 7.85 -8.14 -4.77
CA ASP A 83 8.06 -9.25 -5.71
C ASP A 83 7.29 -8.94 -7.01
N GLY A 84 7.99 -8.87 -8.13
CA GLY A 84 7.46 -8.31 -9.38
C GLY A 84 7.06 -6.84 -9.23
N GLY A 85 6.01 -6.41 -9.93
CA GLY A 85 5.46 -5.07 -9.79
C GLY A 85 6.30 -3.95 -10.41
N THR A 86 7.27 -4.28 -11.27
CA THR A 86 8.08 -3.31 -12.02
C THR A 86 7.31 -2.81 -13.25
N PRO A 87 7.78 -1.78 -13.98
CA PRO A 87 7.07 -1.31 -15.17
C PRO A 87 6.89 -2.37 -16.26
N ARG A 88 7.72 -3.42 -16.26
CA ARG A 88 7.70 -4.53 -17.23
C ARG A 88 6.80 -5.68 -16.83
N ASP A 89 6.33 -5.71 -15.59
CA ASP A 89 5.51 -6.80 -15.07
C ASP A 89 4.01 -6.48 -15.24
N GLU A 90 3.20 -7.54 -15.26
CA GLU A 90 1.73 -7.45 -15.29
C GLU A 90 1.09 -7.67 -13.91
N SER A 91 1.88 -8.15 -12.94
CA SER A 91 1.45 -8.35 -11.56
C SER A 91 2.61 -8.14 -10.59
N GLY A 92 2.29 -7.94 -9.31
CA GLY A 92 3.30 -7.84 -8.28
C GLY A 92 2.70 -7.86 -6.88
N THR A 93 3.56 -8.08 -5.89
CA THR A 93 3.18 -8.02 -4.49
C THR A 93 4.04 -7.02 -3.74
N VAL A 94 3.45 -6.41 -2.71
CA VAL A 94 4.15 -5.52 -1.79
C VAL A 94 3.80 -5.93 -0.37
N GLU A 95 4.80 -6.39 0.37
CA GLU A 95 4.69 -6.61 1.81
C GLU A 95 5.05 -5.31 2.53
N PHE A 96 4.19 -4.88 3.45
CA PHE A 96 4.41 -3.64 4.19
C PHE A 96 3.89 -3.71 5.62
N VAL A 97 4.40 -2.79 6.44
CA VAL A 97 3.92 -2.52 7.78
C VAL A 97 3.51 -1.05 7.88
N ALA A 98 2.23 -0.81 8.17
CA ALA A 98 1.71 0.51 8.50
C ALA A 98 1.42 0.59 10.01
N TRP A 99 1.97 1.60 10.66
CA TRP A 99 1.68 1.91 12.05
C TRP A 99 0.68 3.05 12.15
N TYR A 100 -0.32 2.90 13.01
CA TYR A 100 -1.32 3.94 13.27
C TYR A 100 -1.77 3.90 14.72
N THR A 101 -2.35 5.00 15.21
CA THR A 101 -3.09 4.99 16.48
C THR A 101 -4.58 5.11 16.22
N ARG A 102 -5.38 4.35 16.96
CA ARG A 102 -6.85 4.40 16.97
C ARG A 102 -7.32 4.14 18.39
N ASP A 103 -8.25 4.96 18.88
CA ASP A 103 -8.76 4.91 20.25
C ASP A 103 -7.62 4.92 21.30
N LYS A 104 -6.63 5.80 21.10
CA LYS A 104 -5.40 5.97 21.92
C LYS A 104 -4.49 4.74 22.00
N ARG A 105 -4.73 3.70 21.20
CA ARG A 105 -3.88 2.51 21.12
C ARG A 105 -3.09 2.49 19.83
N LYS A 106 -1.84 2.07 19.90
CA LYS A 106 -0.97 1.88 18.73
C LYS A 106 -1.25 0.50 18.12
N HIS A 107 -1.49 0.48 16.82
CA HIS A 107 -1.81 -0.72 16.04
C HIS A 107 -0.78 -0.92 14.94
N ARG A 108 -0.57 -2.18 14.57
CA ARG A 108 0.29 -2.61 13.47
C ARG A 108 -0.57 -3.28 12.40
N HIS A 109 -0.58 -2.73 11.20
CA HIS A 109 -1.14 -3.36 10.02
C HIS A 109 0.01 -3.96 9.20
N HIS A 110 0.12 -5.29 9.17
CA HIS A 110 1.14 -5.99 8.40
C HIS A 110 0.44 -6.82 7.33
N GLU A 111 0.67 -6.48 6.07
CA GLU A 111 -0.06 -7.07 4.94
C GLU A 111 0.89 -7.34 3.78
N VAL A 112 0.60 -8.40 3.02
CA VAL A 112 1.09 -8.62 1.66
C VAL A 112 -0.04 -8.28 0.69
N SER A 113 0.05 -7.12 0.04
CA SER A 113 -0.92 -6.70 -0.98
C SER A 113 -0.53 -7.26 -2.34
N ARG A 114 -1.52 -7.65 -3.14
CA ARG A 114 -1.38 -8.03 -4.54
C ARG A 114 -1.84 -6.89 -5.44
N PHE A 115 -1.13 -6.72 -6.54
CA PHE A 115 -1.39 -5.70 -7.54
C PHE A 115 -1.37 -6.31 -8.93
N GLN A 116 -2.15 -5.74 -9.84
CA GLN A 116 -2.17 -6.10 -11.24
C GLN A 116 -2.13 -4.86 -12.14
N LYS A 117 -1.54 -5.00 -13.33
CA LYS A 117 -1.45 -3.97 -14.35
C LYS A 117 -2.48 -4.26 -15.44
N ILE A 118 -3.42 -3.36 -15.66
CA ILE A 118 -4.41 -3.41 -16.75
C ILE A 118 -4.20 -2.15 -17.59
N ASP A 119 -4.02 -2.30 -18.90
CA ASP A 119 -3.79 -1.19 -19.83
C ASP A 119 -2.72 -0.20 -19.34
N GLU A 120 -1.54 -0.73 -18.99
CA GLU A 120 -0.39 0.01 -18.43
C GLU A 120 -0.62 0.73 -17.09
N ARG A 121 -1.72 0.42 -16.41
CA ARG A 121 -2.06 1.02 -15.11
C ARG A 121 -2.14 0.00 -14.00
N TRP A 122 -1.44 0.29 -12.90
CA TRP A 122 -1.49 -0.54 -11.69
C TRP A 122 -2.78 -0.32 -10.90
N TYR A 123 -3.31 -1.44 -10.39
CA TYR A 123 -4.45 -1.51 -9.49
C TYR A 123 -4.15 -2.40 -8.29
N TYR A 124 -4.71 -2.05 -7.14
CA TYR A 124 -4.75 -2.91 -5.96
C TYR A 124 -5.82 -3.97 -6.17
N LEU A 125 -5.45 -5.23 -6.07
CA LEU A 125 -6.38 -6.35 -6.20
C LEU A 125 -6.98 -6.72 -4.85
N ASP A 126 -6.13 -7.20 -3.94
CA ASP A 126 -6.47 -7.51 -2.56
C ASP A 126 -5.20 -7.58 -1.69
N GLY A 127 -5.34 -8.04 -0.45
CA GLY A 127 -4.21 -8.32 0.42
C GLY A 127 -4.56 -9.30 1.51
N HIS A 128 -3.53 -9.89 2.11
CA HIS A 128 -3.68 -10.84 3.21
C HIS A 128 -2.65 -10.58 4.30
N TYR A 129 -2.99 -10.98 5.53
CA TYR A 129 -2.05 -10.96 6.64
C TYR A 129 -1.06 -12.11 6.48
N PRO A 130 0.26 -11.86 6.54
CA PRO A 130 1.23 -12.94 6.50
C PRO A 130 1.02 -13.86 7.71
N SER A 131 0.96 -15.16 7.45
CA SER A 131 0.82 -16.14 8.54
C SER A 131 2.12 -16.22 9.32
N ALA A 132 2.03 -16.46 10.64
CA ALA A 132 3.20 -16.65 11.50
C ALA A 132 4.12 -17.80 11.03
N SER A 133 3.62 -18.72 10.20
CA SER A 133 4.36 -19.86 9.66
C SER A 133 5.29 -19.49 8.49
N ALA A 134 5.04 -18.38 7.79
CA ALA A 134 5.87 -17.94 6.65
C ALA A 134 7.26 -17.42 7.10
N LEU A 135 7.37 -16.88 8.31
CA LEU A 135 8.63 -16.33 8.85
C LEU A 135 9.65 -17.44 9.16
N LEU A 136 9.20 -18.60 9.65
CA LEU A 136 10.08 -19.75 9.96
C LEU A 136 10.61 -20.46 8.69
N GLY A 137 9.94 -20.29 7.54
CA GLY A 137 10.32 -20.93 6.27
C GLY A 137 11.46 -20.22 5.53
N ALA A 138 11.62 -18.91 5.73
CA ALA A 138 12.67 -18.12 5.09
C ALA A 138 14.06 -18.35 5.74
N GLU A 139 14.09 -18.58 7.05
CA GLU A 139 15.32 -18.87 7.80
C GLU A 139 15.87 -20.28 7.49
N SER A 140 14.99 -21.26 7.25
CA SER A 140 15.38 -22.64 6.95
C SER A 140 16.02 -22.82 5.55
N ARG A 141 15.78 -21.91 4.60
CA ARG A 141 16.41 -21.95 3.27
C ARG A 141 17.84 -21.41 3.23
N ARG A 142 18.26 -20.60 4.20
CA ARG A 142 19.66 -20.14 4.31
C ARG A 142 20.61 -21.19 4.91
N MET A 143 20.09 -22.18 5.64
CA MET A 143 20.91 -23.20 6.31
C MET A 143 21.12 -24.48 5.49
N LYS A 144 20.53 -24.59 4.30
CA LYS A 144 20.65 -25.79 3.44
C LYS A 144 21.57 -25.62 2.23
N ASN A 145 22.28 -24.49 2.14
CA ASN A 145 23.20 -24.20 1.03
C ASN A 145 24.65 -23.99 1.49
N THR A 146 25.03 -24.66 2.58
CA THR A 146 26.41 -24.83 3.05
C THR A 146 26.71 -26.31 3.14
#